data_AF-A0A6B3CQ37-F1
#
_entry.id   AF-A0A6B3CQ37-F1
#
_cell.length_a   1.000
_cell.length_b   1.000
_cell.length_c   1.000
_cell.angle_alpha   90.00
_cell.angle_beta   90.00
_cell.angle_gamma   90.00
#
_symmetry.space_group_name_H-M   'P 1'
#
loop_
_entity.id
_entity.type
_entity.pdbx_description
1 polymer ?
#
loop_
_entity_poly.entity_id
_entity_poly.type
_entity_poly.pdbx_seq_one_letter_code
_entity_poly.pdbx_strand_id
1 'polypeptide(L)' 'GFVGAAESKDALAAHPSGLEHLVVRGRRGGSAMAAAAINAIASEEE' A
#
# COMPACT_ATOMS: atom_id res chain seq x y z
N GLY A 1 -0.35 -0.57 -11.13
CA GLY A 1 -0.77 -1.11 -12.43
C GLY A 1 -1.51 -0.06 -13.22
N PHE A 2 -1.98 -0.42 -14.41
CA PHE A 2 -2.68 0.49 -15.33
C PHE A 2 -4.21 0.37 -15.26
N VAL A 3 -4.74 -0.70 -14.66
CA VAL A 3 -6.18 -0.92 -14.50
C VAL A 3 -6.50 -1.07 -13.02
N GLY A 4 -7.33 -0.18 -12.48
CA GLY A 4 -7.88 -0.25 -11.12
C GLY A 4 -6.88 -0.08 -9.97
N ALA A 5 -5.59 0.14 -10.26
CA ALA A 5 -4.56 0.21 -9.23
C ALA A 5 -4.62 1.51 -8.44
N ALA A 6 -4.76 2.67 -9.09
CA ALA A 6 -4.86 3.94 -8.37
C ALA A 6 -6.20 4.02 -7.63
N GLU A 7 -7.26 3.65 -8.35
CA GLU A 7 -8.65 3.71 -7.93
C GLU A 7 -8.91 2.83 -6.70
N SER A 8 -8.39 1.60 -6.67
CA SER A 8 -8.55 0.72 -5.49
C SER A 8 -7.84 1.25 -4.25
N LYS A 9 -6.67 1.89 -4.39
CA LYS A 9 -5.93 2.48 -3.26
C LYS A 9 -6.59 3.74 -2.74
N ASP A 10 -7.12 4.57 -3.62
CA ASP A 10 -7.89 5.76 -3.22
C ASP A 10 -9.22 5.35 -2.55
N ALA A 11 -9.88 4.31 -3.06
CA ALA A 11 -11.08 3.75 -2.44
C ALA A 11 -10.82 3.19 -1.03
N LEU A 12 -9.68 2.50 -0.81
CA LEU A 12 -9.26 2.06 0.52
C LEU A 12 -9.05 3.24 1.48
N ALA A 13 -8.37 4.30 1.02
CA ALA A 13 -8.09 5.48 1.83
C ALA A 13 -9.35 6.27 2.21
N ALA A 14 -10.38 6.24 1.36
CA ALA A 14 -11.67 6.86 1.61
C ALA A 14 -12.69 5.93 2.31
N HIS A 15 -12.33 4.68 2.62
CA HIS A 15 -13.29 3.69 3.08
C HIS A 15 -13.82 4.03 4.49
N PRO A 16 -15.14 3.99 4.73
CA PRO A 16 -15.74 4.38 6.02
C PRO A 16 -15.30 3.55 7.23
N SER A 17 -14.78 2.32 7.01
CA SER A 17 -14.26 1.49 8.10
C SER A 17 -13.00 2.05 8.74
N GLY A 18 -12.29 2.97 8.06
CA GLY A 18 -11.18 3.73 8.63
C GLY A 18 -10.02 2.87 9.15
N LEU A 19 -9.84 1.65 8.63
CA LEU A 19 -8.75 0.78 9.05
C LEU A 19 -7.40 1.43 8.70
N GLU A 20 -6.42 1.26 9.60
CA GLU A 20 -5.06 1.69 9.35
C GLU A 20 -4.51 1.00 8.09
N HIS A 21 -3.90 1.78 7.21
CA HIS A 21 -3.42 1.29 5.93
C HIS A 21 -2.19 2.07 5.48
N LEU A 22 -1.36 1.38 4.70
CA LEU A 22 -0.20 1.96 4.02
C LEU A 22 -0.32 1.66 2.53
N VAL A 23 -0.35 2.71 1.70
CA VAL A 23 -0.48 2.59 0.25
C VAL A 23 0.47 3.54 -0.48
N VAL A 24 1.01 3.09 -1.60
CA VAL A 24 1.72 3.97 -2.55
C VAL A 24 0.71 4.48 -3.58
N ARG A 25 0.40 5.77 -3.56
CA ARG A 25 -0.63 6.35 -4.46
C ARG A 25 -0.28 6.21 -5.95
N GLY A 26 -1.32 6.24 -6.79
CA GLY A 26 -1.20 6.16 -8.25
C GLY A 26 -0.83 4.77 -8.76
N ARG A 27 -0.11 4.71 -9.89
CA ARG A 27 0.17 3.44 -10.61
C ARG A 27 1.32 2.59 -10.06
N ARG A 28 2.20 3.16 -9.23
CA ARG A 28 3.37 2.46 -8.68
C ARG A 28 2.96 1.46 -7.58
N GLY A 29 3.80 0.46 -7.34
CA GLY A 29 3.59 -0.62 -6.37
C GLY A 29 4.29 -1.91 -6.82
N GLY A 30 3.83 -3.06 -6.33
CA GLY A 30 4.35 -4.37 -6.71
C GLY A 30 4.78 -5.19 -5.50
N SER A 31 5.06 -6.48 -5.72
CA SER A 31 5.40 -7.44 -4.67
C SER A 31 6.67 -7.06 -3.91
N ALA A 32 7.72 -6.61 -4.61
CA ALA A 32 8.98 -6.22 -3.98
C ALA A 32 8.80 -5.06 -2.97
N MET A 33 7.99 -4.06 -3.33
CA MET A 33 7.71 -2.92 -2.45
C MET A 33 6.83 -3.30 -1.26
N ALA A 34 5.83 -4.16 -1.50
CA ALA A 34 4.98 -4.67 -0.42
C ALA A 34 5.79 -5.52 0.57
N ALA A 35 6.66 -6.41 0.08
CA ALA A 35 7.53 -7.22 0.92
C ALA A 35 8.52 -6.36 1.73
N ALA A 36 9.12 -5.33 1.10
CA ALA A 36 10.02 -4.41 1.78
C ALA A 36 9.32 -3.66 2.93
N ALA A 37 8.08 -3.21 2.72
CA ALA A 37 7.31 -2.53 3.78
C ALA A 37 7.04 -3.47 4.97
N ILE A 38 6.73 -4.75 4.73
CA ILE A 38 6.54 -5.73 5.80
C ILE A 38 7.84 -5.97 6.55
N ASN A 39 8.95 -6.18 5.83
CA ASN A 39 10.25 -6.42 6.44
C ASN A 39 10.69 -5.25 7.33
N ALA A 40 10.49 -4.01 6.87
CA ALA A 40 10.83 -2.80 7.63
C ALA A 40 9.96 -2.60 8.88
N ILE A 41 8.71 -3.10 8.89
CA ILE A 41 7.85 -3.05 10.08
C ILE A 41 8.22 -4.17 11.07
N ALA A 42 8.75 -5.28 10.56
CA ALA A 42 9.04 -6.46 11.36
C ALA A 42 10.36 -6.38 12.16
N SER A 43 11.27 -5.45 11.81
CA SER A 43 12.59 -5.30 12.44
C SER A 43 13.01 -3.83 12.50
N GLU A 44 13.76 -3.47 13.55
CA GLU A 44 14.40 -2.15 13.69
C GLU A 44 15.78 -2.08 13.01
N GLU A 45 16.30 -3.22 12.53
CA GLU A 45 17.55 -3.30 11.78
C GLU A 45 17.32 -2.92 10.30
N GLU A 46 18.11 -1.97 9.78
CA GLU A 46 18.06 -1.52 8.37
C GLU A 46 18.92 -2.37 7.43
#